data_AF-A0A314ZQP7-F1
#
_entry.id   AF-A0A314ZQP7-F1
#
_cell.length_a   1.000
_cell.length_b   1.000
_cell.length_c   1.000
_cell.angle_alpha   90.00
_cell.angle_beta   90.00
_cell.angle_gamma   90.00
#
_symmetry.space_group_name_H-M   'P 1'
#
loop_
_entity.id
_entity.type
_entity.pdbx_description
1 polymer ?
#
loop_
_entity_poly.entity_id
_entity_poly.type
_entity_poly.pdbx_seq_one_letter_code
_entity_poly.pdbx_strand_id
1 'polypeptide(L)'
;MATNYRFASDQKDIVRVLITTVDGFIRDQLINKEQRAQHREQCAERLAAEDGSCGRETEVRYSDQAVLANLDWGIEALEEAIDTSNMETKLARLDHAEKMLQVCAMLNSDQKTAGVPNFYLSAWAHLNLSYLSKLRNNVQNSVLHVIEMFIVDPFFSRIDFAPELWKQLFLPHMNSIVGWYSEQRHRLVMEVIPDSTDLSFTADLDQFFNESLIYSMRPDQVEKLQKLEQLYGESLDEKRGFMLSTLRIA
;
A
#
# COMPACT_ATOMS: atom_id res chain seq x y z
N MET A 1 -3.48 -11.50 -37.45
CA MET A 1 -4.55 -10.52 -37.17
C MET A 1 -5.40 -10.92 -35.96
N ALA A 2 -5.93 -12.15 -35.87
CA ALA A 2 -6.73 -12.60 -34.71
C ALA A 2 -6.01 -12.55 -33.34
N THR A 3 -4.70 -12.77 -33.28
CA THR A 3 -3.91 -12.74 -32.04
C THR A 3 -3.80 -11.33 -31.44
N ASN A 4 -3.68 -10.30 -32.28
CA ASN A 4 -3.64 -8.90 -31.83
C ASN A 4 -5.01 -8.42 -31.32
N TYR A 5 -6.10 -8.92 -31.90
CA TYR A 5 -7.45 -8.61 -31.43
C TYR A 5 -7.78 -9.26 -30.08
N ARG A 6 -7.31 -10.49 -29.82
CA ARG A 6 -7.45 -11.13 -28.51
C ARG A 6 -6.66 -10.38 -27.44
N PHE A 7 -5.39 -10.07 -27.71
CA PHE A 7 -4.55 -9.32 -26.77
C PHE A 7 -5.13 -7.93 -26.46
N ALA A 8 -5.64 -7.21 -27.46
CA ALA A 8 -6.29 -5.92 -27.26
C ALA A 8 -7.64 -6.01 -26.51
N SER A 9 -8.36 -7.14 -26.64
CA SER A 9 -9.58 -7.39 -25.87
C SER A 9 -9.26 -7.70 -24.41
N ASP A 10 -8.27 -8.56 -24.17
CA ASP A 10 -7.81 -8.94 -22.83
C ASP A 10 -7.25 -7.72 -22.08
N GLN A 11 -6.53 -6.83 -22.76
CA GLN A 11 -6.02 -5.59 -22.19
C GLN A 11 -7.16 -4.63 -21.79
N LYS A 12 -8.19 -4.49 -22.62
CA LYS A 12 -9.39 -3.68 -22.28
C LYS A 12 -10.15 -4.26 -21.10
N ASP A 13 -10.19 -5.58 -20.99
CA ASP A 13 -10.83 -6.27 -19.87
C ASP A 13 -10.06 -6.05 -18.57
N ILE A 14 -8.72 -6.12 -18.61
CA ILE A 14 -7.84 -5.80 -17.46
C ILE A 14 -8.03 -4.34 -17.01
N VAL A 15 -7.97 -3.39 -17.94
CA VAL A 15 -8.17 -1.96 -17.63
C VAL A 15 -9.55 -1.72 -17.02
N ARG A 16 -10.59 -2.36 -17.54
CA ARG A 16 -11.96 -2.25 -16.99
C ARG A 16 -12.05 -2.81 -15.57
N VAL A 17 -11.46 -3.98 -15.31
CA VAL A 17 -11.42 -4.57 -13.96
C VAL A 17 -10.70 -3.64 -13.00
N LEU A 18 -9.52 -3.15 -13.38
CA LEU A 18 -8.73 -2.21 -12.58
C LEU A 18 -9.53 -0.96 -12.23
N ILE A 19 -10.14 -0.32 -13.23
CA ILE A 19 -10.98 0.86 -13.00
C ILE A 19 -12.12 0.55 -12.04
N THR A 20 -12.84 -0.55 -12.25
CA THR A 20 -14.03 -0.89 -11.45
C THR A 20 -13.66 -1.20 -10.00
N THR A 21 -12.59 -1.95 -9.79
CA THR A 21 -12.11 -2.34 -8.46
C THR A 21 -11.59 -1.14 -7.69
N VAL A 22 -10.77 -0.30 -8.32
CA VAL A 22 -10.24 0.92 -7.68
C VAL A 22 -11.36 1.91 -7.41
N ASP A 23 -12.27 2.15 -8.37
CA ASP A 23 -13.39 3.07 -8.17
C ASP A 23 -14.29 2.66 -6.99
N GLY A 24 -14.52 1.34 -6.84
CA GLY A 24 -15.20 0.77 -5.69
C GLY A 24 -14.49 1.08 -4.38
N PHE A 25 -13.20 0.73 -4.29
CA PHE A 25 -12.38 1.01 -3.11
C PHE A 25 -12.40 2.49 -2.72
N ILE A 26 -12.17 3.39 -3.68
CA ILE A 26 -12.14 4.84 -3.42
C ILE A 26 -13.50 5.36 -2.95
N ARG A 27 -14.59 4.88 -3.54
CA ARG A 27 -15.94 5.26 -3.11
C ARG A 27 -16.19 4.83 -1.66
N ASP A 28 -15.81 3.62 -1.29
CA ASP A 28 -16.01 3.11 0.07
C ASP A 28 -15.20 3.94 1.09
N GLN A 29 -13.96 4.31 0.75
CA GLN A 29 -13.14 5.23 1.55
C GLN A 29 -13.76 6.62 1.68
N LEU A 30 -14.33 7.17 0.61
CA LEU A 30 -14.97 8.50 0.63
C LEU A 30 -16.26 8.53 1.46
N ILE A 31 -16.97 7.41 1.58
CA ILE A 31 -18.19 7.31 2.40
C ILE A 31 -17.82 7.25 3.89
N ASN A 32 -16.76 6.53 4.26
CA ASN A 32 -16.43 6.28 5.66
C ASN A 32 -15.45 7.31 6.24
N LYS A 33 -16.00 8.39 6.83
CA LYS A 33 -15.19 9.44 7.48
C LYS A 33 -14.37 8.93 8.66
N GLU A 34 -14.92 8.02 9.46
CA GLU A 34 -14.23 7.45 10.63
C GLU A 34 -12.99 6.66 10.22
N GLN A 35 -13.11 5.84 9.17
CA GLN A 35 -11.98 5.10 8.62
C GLN A 35 -10.88 6.04 8.10
N ARG A 36 -11.23 7.14 7.40
CA ARG A 36 -10.22 8.12 6.96
C ARG A 36 -9.54 8.83 8.12
N ALA A 37 -10.29 9.17 9.17
CA ALA A 37 -9.74 9.80 10.38
C ALA A 37 -8.78 8.84 11.11
N GLN A 38 -9.17 7.59 11.30
CA GLN A 38 -8.34 6.55 11.91
C GLN A 38 -7.06 6.32 11.09
N HIS A 39 -7.19 6.24 9.76
CA HIS A 39 -6.04 6.07 8.88
C HIS A 39 -5.08 7.27 8.98
N ARG A 40 -5.60 8.51 9.05
CA ARG A 40 -4.78 9.72 9.26
C ARG A 40 -4.04 9.67 10.60
N GLU A 41 -4.70 9.25 11.67
CA GLU A 41 -4.09 9.11 13.00
C GLU A 41 -2.97 8.06 12.99
N GLN A 42 -3.21 6.87 12.44
CA GLN A 42 -2.19 5.83 12.29
C GLN A 42 -0.97 6.30 11.49
N CYS A 43 -1.20 7.06 10.41
CA CYS A 43 -0.11 7.65 9.65
C CYS A 43 0.68 8.67 10.48
N ALA A 44 -0.01 9.54 11.22
CA ALA A 44 0.62 10.56 12.07
C ALA A 44 1.45 9.95 13.22
N GLU A 45 0.94 8.91 13.88
CA GLU A 45 1.67 8.18 14.93
C GLU A 45 2.99 7.60 14.40
N ARG A 46 2.98 7.07 13.17
CA ARG A 46 4.18 6.53 12.52
C ARG A 46 5.17 7.62 12.13
N LEU A 47 4.70 8.75 11.60
CA LEU A 47 5.56 9.90 11.33
C LEU A 47 6.27 10.37 12.60
N ALA A 48 5.56 10.40 13.74
CA ALA A 48 6.15 10.74 15.03
C ALA A 48 7.16 9.69 15.55
N ALA A 49 6.91 8.40 15.28
CA ALA A 49 7.83 7.32 15.67
C ALA A 49 9.14 7.34 14.86
N GLU A 50 9.09 7.66 13.58
CA GLU A 50 10.27 7.76 12.70
C GLU A 50 11.15 8.98 13.04
N ASP A 51 10.56 10.09 13.50
CA ASP A 51 11.28 11.30 13.93
C ASP A 51 12.21 11.02 15.15
N GLY A 52 11.79 10.13 16.05
CA GLY A 52 12.56 9.74 17.25
C GLY A 52 13.74 8.79 17.00
N SER A 53 13.85 8.21 15.80
CA SER A 53 14.90 7.23 15.43
C SER A 53 16.23 7.90 15.05
N CYS A 54 16.22 9.20 14.72
CA CYS A 54 17.42 9.96 14.39
C CYS A 54 18.16 10.39 15.67
N GLY A 55 19.04 9.51 16.17
CA GLY A 55 20.02 9.86 17.20
C GLY A 55 21.05 10.86 16.69
N ARG A 56 20.68 12.13 16.62
CA ARG A 56 21.49 13.37 16.61
C ARG A 56 20.53 14.51 16.26
N GLU A 57 20.55 15.56 17.08
CA GLU A 57 19.94 16.88 16.86
C GLU A 57 20.35 17.45 15.49
N THR A 58 19.79 16.91 14.42
CA THR A 58 19.95 17.45 13.08
C THR A 58 18.81 18.42 12.97
N GLU A 59 19.11 19.73 13.01
CA GLU A 59 18.10 20.76 12.83
C GLU A 59 17.25 20.42 11.61
N VAL A 60 15.96 20.12 11.85
CA VAL A 60 15.01 19.88 10.77
C VAL A 60 14.96 21.16 9.95
N ARG A 61 15.36 21.06 8.68
CA ARG A 61 15.40 22.23 7.80
C ARG A 61 13.99 22.79 7.67
N TYR A 62 13.87 24.12 7.61
CA TYR A 62 12.59 24.78 7.36
C TYR A 62 11.89 24.27 6.09
N SER A 63 12.68 23.90 5.06
CA SER A 63 12.17 23.25 3.84
C SER A 63 11.44 21.93 4.12
N ASP A 64 11.93 21.15 5.08
CA ASP A 64 11.41 19.82 5.37
C ASP A 64 10.12 19.92 6.18
N GLN A 65 10.08 20.85 7.15
CA GLN A 65 8.86 21.18 7.88
C GLN A 65 7.76 21.70 6.94
N ALA A 66 8.13 22.50 5.93
CA ALA A 66 7.18 22.99 4.93
C ALA A 66 6.59 21.86 4.07
N VAL A 67 7.37 20.82 3.76
CA VAL A 67 6.85 19.64 3.04
C VAL A 67 5.84 18.87 3.88
N LEU A 68 6.14 18.61 5.16
CA LEU A 68 5.20 17.94 6.06
C LEU A 68 3.91 18.77 6.25
N ALA A 69 4.05 20.09 6.41
CA ALA A 69 2.91 21.00 6.51
C ALA A 69 2.05 20.99 5.23
N ASN A 70 2.65 20.91 4.04
CA ASN A 70 1.90 20.77 2.80
C ASN A 70 1.08 19.48 2.77
N LEU A 71 1.62 18.36 3.28
CA LEU A 71 0.85 17.12 3.34
C LEU A 71 -0.38 17.28 4.23
N ASP A 72 -0.20 17.83 5.44
CA ASP A 72 -1.29 18.07 6.39
C ASP A 72 -2.34 19.04 5.86
N TRP A 73 -1.94 20.21 5.36
CA TRP A 73 -2.87 21.20 4.79
C TRP A 73 -3.60 20.66 3.57
N GLY A 74 -2.92 19.84 2.76
CA GLY A 74 -3.54 19.19 1.61
C GLY A 74 -4.65 18.21 2.00
N ILE A 75 -4.40 17.39 3.03
CA ILE A 75 -5.38 16.44 3.57
C ILE A 75 -6.54 17.18 4.24
N GLU A 76 -6.26 18.22 5.02
CA GLU A 76 -7.29 19.03 5.67
C GLU A 76 -8.21 19.71 4.66
N ALA A 77 -7.64 20.35 3.63
CA ALA A 77 -8.40 20.97 2.57
C ALA A 77 -9.27 19.95 1.80
N LEU A 78 -8.78 18.72 1.63
CA LEU A 78 -9.54 17.63 1.03
C LEU A 78 -10.72 17.19 1.91
N GLU A 79 -10.50 16.99 3.21
CA GLU A 79 -11.58 16.64 4.15
C GLU A 79 -12.64 17.74 4.22
N GLU A 80 -12.22 19.00 4.27
CA GLU A 80 -13.16 20.12 4.17
C GLU A 80 -13.94 20.12 2.86
N ALA A 81 -13.29 19.80 1.73
CA ALA A 81 -13.96 19.72 0.43
C ALA A 81 -15.00 18.60 0.36
N ILE A 82 -14.78 17.48 1.06
CA ILE A 82 -15.74 16.37 1.16
C ILE A 82 -17.00 16.83 1.87
N ASP A 83 -16.86 17.58 2.96
CA ASP A 83 -17.98 18.09 3.77
C ASP A 83 -18.66 19.35 3.16
N THR A 84 -18.15 19.88 2.05
CA THR A 84 -18.66 21.11 1.42
C THR A 84 -19.81 20.84 0.44
N SER A 85 -20.94 21.50 0.66
CA SER A 85 -22.10 21.45 -0.25
C SER A 85 -22.03 22.47 -1.41
N ASN A 86 -21.43 23.65 -1.17
CA ASN A 86 -21.26 24.66 -2.21
C ASN A 86 -20.18 24.21 -3.22
N MET A 87 -20.57 24.07 -4.50
CA MET A 87 -19.68 23.54 -5.53
C MET A 87 -18.46 24.43 -5.82
N GLU A 88 -18.63 25.75 -5.82
CA GLU A 88 -17.53 26.69 -6.08
C GLU A 88 -16.49 26.63 -4.96
N THR A 89 -16.94 26.68 -3.69
CA THR A 89 -16.08 26.52 -2.52
C THR A 89 -15.41 25.14 -2.51
N LYS A 90 -16.15 24.09 -2.87
CA LYS A 90 -15.61 22.73 -2.97
C LYS A 90 -14.49 22.66 -4.00
N LEU A 91 -14.69 23.19 -5.19
CA LEU A 91 -13.66 23.21 -6.24
C LEU A 91 -12.43 24.00 -5.81
N ALA A 92 -12.60 25.18 -5.19
CA ALA A 92 -11.48 25.97 -4.68
C ALA A 92 -10.67 25.22 -3.61
N ARG A 93 -11.34 24.49 -2.71
CA ARG A 93 -10.69 23.63 -1.72
C ARG A 93 -9.94 22.46 -2.37
N LEU A 94 -10.53 21.81 -3.38
CA LEU A 94 -9.85 20.76 -4.13
C LEU A 94 -8.62 21.31 -4.89
N ASP A 95 -8.69 22.50 -5.46
CA ASP A 95 -7.54 23.13 -6.12
C ASP A 95 -6.41 23.44 -5.13
N HIS A 96 -6.75 23.84 -3.90
CA HIS A 96 -5.78 24.04 -2.84
C HIS A 96 -5.16 22.71 -2.38
N ALA A 97 -6.00 21.72 -2.10
CA ALA A 97 -5.56 20.38 -1.71
C ALA A 97 -4.60 19.77 -2.74
N GLU A 98 -4.94 19.85 -4.03
CA GLU A 98 -4.09 19.34 -5.11
C GLU A 98 -2.71 19.99 -5.10
N LYS A 99 -2.64 21.33 -4.99
CA LYS A 99 -1.36 22.05 -4.98
C LYS A 99 -0.47 21.62 -3.82
N MET A 100 -1.05 21.42 -2.64
CA MET A 100 -0.32 21.02 -1.45
C MET A 100 0.14 19.56 -1.54
N LEU A 101 -0.76 18.65 -1.94
CA LEU A 101 -0.47 17.21 -2.05
C LEU A 101 0.53 16.91 -3.18
N GLN A 102 0.51 17.64 -4.29
CA GLN A 102 1.44 17.43 -5.40
C GLN A 102 2.91 17.63 -5.01
N VAL A 103 3.19 18.54 -4.07
CA VAL A 103 4.56 18.74 -3.56
C VAL A 103 5.11 17.45 -2.95
N CYS A 104 4.27 16.75 -2.19
CA CYS A 104 4.64 15.50 -1.53
C CYS A 104 4.69 14.34 -2.52
N ALA A 105 3.74 14.27 -3.46
CA ALA A 105 3.70 13.22 -4.48
C ALA A 105 4.93 13.22 -5.42
N MET A 106 5.57 14.38 -5.61
CA MET A 106 6.75 14.53 -6.49
C MET A 106 8.10 14.44 -5.76
N LEU A 107 8.11 14.08 -4.47
CA LEU A 107 9.36 13.90 -3.74
C LEU A 107 10.18 12.76 -4.35
N ASN A 108 11.51 12.91 -4.30
CA ASN A 108 12.41 11.81 -4.67
C ASN A 108 12.29 10.69 -3.62
N SER A 109 11.83 9.51 -4.05
CA SER A 109 11.56 8.34 -3.20
C SER A 109 12.78 7.84 -2.44
N ASP A 110 13.99 8.05 -2.98
CA ASP A 110 15.24 7.53 -2.40
C ASP A 110 15.78 8.43 -1.26
N GLN A 111 15.06 9.50 -0.93
CA GLN A 111 15.46 10.49 0.06
C GLN A 111 14.57 10.46 1.30
N LYS A 112 14.95 11.27 2.29
CA LYS A 112 14.17 11.53 3.50
C LYS A 112 13.89 13.02 3.65
N THR A 113 12.77 13.33 4.28
CA THR A 113 12.36 14.69 4.66
C THR A 113 12.01 14.66 6.13
N ALA A 114 12.69 15.47 6.95
CA ALA A 114 12.50 15.47 8.41
C ALA A 114 12.56 14.06 9.04
N GLY A 115 13.53 13.24 8.64
CA GLY A 115 13.71 11.87 9.15
C GLY A 115 12.80 10.81 8.51
N VAL A 116 11.68 11.23 7.91
CA VAL A 116 10.69 10.36 7.28
C VAL A 116 11.11 9.99 5.86
N PRO A 117 11.00 8.71 5.45
CA PRO A 117 11.21 8.31 4.06
C PRO A 117 10.23 8.97 3.08
N ASN A 118 10.75 9.54 2.00
CA ASN A 118 9.93 10.25 1.02
C ASN A 118 8.97 9.34 0.27
N PHE A 119 9.34 8.08 0.03
CA PHE A 119 8.44 7.12 -0.61
C PHE A 119 7.11 7.00 0.15
N TYR A 120 7.15 7.04 1.48
CA TYR A 120 5.96 6.94 2.33
C TYR A 120 5.08 8.20 2.20
N LEU A 121 5.69 9.39 2.28
CA LEU A 121 5.00 10.67 2.09
C LEU A 121 4.36 10.76 0.69
N SER A 122 5.11 10.36 -0.34
CA SER A 122 4.63 10.35 -1.73
C SER A 122 3.46 9.38 -1.93
N ALA A 123 3.54 8.17 -1.36
CA ALA A 123 2.45 7.20 -1.45
C ALA A 123 1.18 7.69 -0.73
N TRP A 124 1.34 8.30 0.45
CA TRP A 124 0.20 8.86 1.18
C TRP A 124 -0.44 10.04 0.44
N ALA A 125 0.38 10.88 -0.18
CA ALA A 125 -0.10 11.95 -1.05
C ALA A 125 -0.86 11.41 -2.26
N HIS A 126 -0.35 10.36 -2.91
CA HIS A 126 -1.03 9.71 -4.02
C HIS A 126 -2.38 9.10 -3.63
N LEU A 127 -2.50 8.48 -2.45
CA LEU A 127 -3.80 8.02 -1.94
C LEU A 127 -4.80 9.18 -1.87
N ASN A 128 -4.43 10.30 -1.26
CA ASN A 128 -5.32 11.46 -1.13
C ASN A 128 -5.62 12.13 -2.48
N LEU A 129 -4.66 12.19 -3.40
CA LEU A 129 -4.88 12.67 -4.78
C LEU A 129 -5.85 11.77 -5.56
N SER A 130 -5.91 10.48 -5.23
CA SER A 130 -6.89 9.57 -5.84
C SER A 130 -8.31 9.89 -5.38
N TYR A 131 -8.51 10.23 -4.10
CA TYR A 131 -9.78 10.70 -3.54
C TYR A 131 -10.21 12.01 -4.20
N LEU A 132 -9.28 12.96 -4.28
CA LEU A 132 -9.48 14.25 -4.95
C LEU A 132 -9.91 14.07 -6.41
N SER A 133 -9.24 13.19 -7.15
CA SER A 133 -9.55 12.90 -8.55
C SER A 133 -10.95 12.31 -8.70
N LYS A 134 -11.37 11.42 -7.79
CA LYS A 134 -12.74 10.89 -7.75
C LYS A 134 -13.77 12.00 -7.48
N LEU A 135 -13.50 12.92 -6.56
CA LEU A 135 -14.39 14.04 -6.24
C LEU A 135 -14.55 15.02 -7.42
N ARG A 136 -13.57 15.06 -8.33
CA ARG A 136 -13.64 15.79 -9.61
C ARG A 136 -14.24 14.97 -10.76
N ASN A 137 -14.79 13.79 -10.49
CA ASN A 137 -15.30 12.85 -11.49
C ASN A 137 -14.24 12.37 -12.51
N ASN A 138 -12.96 12.37 -12.13
CA ASN A 138 -11.86 11.85 -12.94
C ASN A 138 -11.38 10.50 -12.41
N VAL A 139 -12.13 9.45 -12.75
CA VAL A 139 -11.84 8.07 -12.31
C VAL A 139 -10.50 7.58 -12.86
N GLN A 140 -10.15 7.94 -14.08
CA GLN A 140 -8.87 7.52 -14.69
C GLN A 140 -7.68 8.05 -13.89
N ASN A 141 -7.69 9.34 -13.54
CA ASN A 141 -6.61 9.90 -12.73
C ASN A 141 -6.61 9.37 -11.29
N SER A 142 -7.79 9.03 -10.75
CA SER A 142 -7.89 8.33 -9.47
C SER A 142 -7.16 6.98 -9.49
N VAL A 143 -7.40 6.19 -10.54
CA VAL A 143 -6.71 4.91 -10.77
C VAL A 143 -5.21 5.10 -10.92
N LEU A 144 -4.77 6.09 -11.70
CA LEU A 144 -3.33 6.37 -11.87
C LEU A 144 -2.65 6.68 -10.53
N HIS A 145 -3.25 7.53 -9.70
CA HIS A 145 -2.68 7.83 -8.38
C HIS A 145 -2.62 6.60 -7.46
N VAL A 146 -3.65 5.73 -7.48
CA VAL A 146 -3.60 4.47 -6.73
C VAL A 146 -2.47 3.56 -7.22
N ILE A 147 -2.23 3.50 -8.54
CA ILE A 147 -1.12 2.74 -9.09
C ILE A 147 0.22 3.34 -8.65
N GLU A 148 0.40 4.66 -8.74
CA GLU A 148 1.64 5.33 -8.31
C GLU A 148 1.89 5.10 -6.81
N MET A 149 0.86 5.12 -5.97
CA MET A 149 0.97 4.78 -4.54
C MET A 149 1.62 3.39 -4.35
N PHE A 150 1.11 2.37 -5.05
CA PHE A 150 1.69 1.01 -5.00
C PHE A 150 3.08 0.89 -5.64
N ILE A 151 3.42 1.75 -6.60
CA ILE A 151 4.76 1.77 -7.22
C ILE A 151 5.77 2.38 -6.27
N VAL A 152 5.43 3.53 -5.68
CA VAL A 152 6.36 4.32 -4.87
C VAL A 152 6.62 3.65 -3.53
N ASP A 153 5.59 3.07 -2.90
CA ASP A 153 5.72 2.38 -1.62
C ASP A 153 4.91 1.07 -1.60
N PRO A 154 5.43 -0.01 -2.19
CA PRO A 154 4.69 -1.27 -2.32
C PRO A 154 4.39 -1.96 -0.99
N PHE A 155 5.25 -1.75 0.02
CA PHE A 155 5.14 -2.36 1.34
C PHE A 155 3.99 -1.71 2.11
N PHE A 156 4.09 -0.41 2.42
CA PHE A 156 3.08 0.27 3.23
C PHE A 156 1.74 0.38 2.50
N SER A 157 1.76 0.50 1.17
CA SER A 157 0.52 0.45 0.38
C SER A 157 -0.24 -0.87 0.55
N ARG A 158 0.50 -1.99 0.70
CA ARG A 158 -0.08 -3.32 0.90
C ARG A 158 -0.53 -3.56 2.33
N ILE A 159 0.20 -3.07 3.33
CA ILE A 159 -0.10 -3.41 4.73
C ILE A 159 -1.05 -2.42 5.39
N ASP A 160 -0.96 -1.13 5.05
CA ASP A 160 -1.68 -0.08 5.77
C ASP A 160 -2.65 0.68 4.88
N PHE A 161 -2.22 1.17 3.72
CA PHE A 161 -3.06 2.11 2.96
C PHE A 161 -4.22 1.43 2.25
N ALA A 162 -3.97 0.27 1.63
CA ALA A 162 -4.96 -0.38 0.78
C ALA A 162 -4.83 -1.92 0.77
N PRO A 163 -4.82 -2.60 1.93
CA PRO A 163 -4.61 -4.05 2.01
C PRO A 163 -5.65 -4.86 1.24
N GLU A 164 -6.93 -4.50 1.35
CA GLU A 164 -8.00 -5.23 0.64
C GLU A 164 -7.96 -4.99 -0.86
N LEU A 165 -7.63 -3.77 -1.29
CA LEU A 165 -7.44 -3.47 -2.70
C LEU A 165 -6.24 -4.24 -3.27
N TRP A 166 -5.15 -4.32 -2.49
CA TRP A 166 -3.97 -5.08 -2.86
C TRP A 166 -4.30 -6.56 -3.10
N LYS A 167 -5.05 -7.18 -2.17
CA LYS A 167 -5.51 -8.57 -2.28
C LYS A 167 -6.35 -8.78 -3.54
N GLN A 168 -7.20 -7.83 -3.90
CA GLN A 168 -8.04 -7.97 -5.10
C GLN A 168 -7.25 -7.83 -6.40
N LEU A 169 -6.28 -6.91 -6.44
CA LEU A 169 -5.55 -6.58 -7.67
C LEU A 169 -4.32 -7.45 -7.92
N PHE A 170 -3.56 -7.80 -6.89
CA PHE A 170 -2.23 -8.38 -7.08
C PHE A 170 -2.10 -9.82 -6.59
N LEU A 171 -2.75 -10.17 -5.47
CA LEU A 171 -2.64 -11.51 -4.89
C LEU A 171 -2.98 -12.65 -5.87
N PRO A 172 -4.01 -12.55 -6.74
CA PRO A 172 -4.32 -13.61 -7.72
C PRO A 172 -3.18 -13.91 -8.68
N HIS A 173 -2.25 -12.97 -8.85
CA HIS A 173 -1.08 -13.08 -9.72
C HIS A 173 0.19 -13.54 -8.97
N MET A 174 0.13 -13.74 -7.66
CA MET A 174 1.28 -14.09 -6.80
C MET A 174 1.32 -15.56 -6.37
N ASN A 175 0.49 -16.43 -6.96
CA ASN A 175 0.37 -17.85 -6.56
C ASN A 175 1.72 -18.57 -6.44
N SER A 176 2.69 -18.27 -7.32
CA SER A 176 4.04 -18.86 -7.22
C SER A 176 4.80 -18.47 -5.95
N ILE A 177 4.69 -17.20 -5.53
CA ILE A 177 5.37 -16.70 -4.32
C ILE A 177 4.65 -17.23 -3.09
N VAL A 178 3.31 -17.16 -3.09
CA VAL A 178 2.49 -17.69 -2.00
C VAL A 178 2.75 -19.19 -1.80
N GLY A 179 2.73 -19.98 -2.88
CA GLY A 179 3.02 -21.42 -2.82
C GLY A 179 4.42 -21.73 -2.30
N TRP A 180 5.44 -20.98 -2.76
CA TRP A 180 6.80 -21.11 -2.23
C TRP A 180 6.87 -20.81 -0.73
N TYR A 181 6.25 -19.71 -0.28
CA TYR A 181 6.24 -19.34 1.13
C TYR A 181 5.57 -20.40 2.00
N SER A 182 4.38 -20.87 1.59
CA SER A 182 3.67 -21.93 2.29
C SER A 182 4.50 -23.20 2.41
N GLU A 183 5.21 -23.59 1.34
CA GLU A 183 6.12 -24.75 1.35
C GLU A 183 7.32 -24.56 2.30
N GLN A 184 8.01 -23.41 2.24
CA GLN A 184 9.17 -23.15 3.09
C GLN A 184 8.78 -23.04 4.57
N ARG A 185 7.66 -22.36 4.85
CA ARG A 185 7.13 -22.23 6.22
C ARG A 185 6.74 -23.59 6.78
N HIS A 186 6.08 -24.43 5.97
CA HIS A 186 5.75 -25.81 6.36
C HIS A 186 7.00 -26.62 6.72
N ARG A 187 8.06 -26.56 5.89
CA ARG A 187 9.33 -27.25 6.16
C ARG A 187 9.93 -26.84 7.51
N LEU A 188 9.99 -25.54 7.79
CA LEU A 188 10.50 -25.02 9.07
C LEU A 188 9.67 -25.51 10.26
N VAL A 189 8.35 -25.57 10.14
CA VAL A 189 7.50 -26.02 11.26
C VAL A 189 7.58 -27.54 11.46
N MET A 190 7.71 -28.33 10.40
CA MET A 190 7.91 -29.78 10.52
C MET A 190 9.23 -30.15 11.23
N GLU A 191 10.24 -29.29 11.20
CA GLU A 191 11.47 -29.48 12.00
C GLU A 191 11.23 -29.37 13.52
N VAL A 192 10.06 -28.87 13.96
CA VAL A 192 9.72 -28.63 15.38
C VAL A 192 8.90 -29.78 15.98
N ILE A 193 8.23 -30.60 15.16
CA ILE A 193 7.37 -31.69 15.64
C ILE A 193 8.20 -32.99 15.76
N PRO A 194 8.35 -33.59 16.96
CA PRO A 194 9.25 -34.73 17.17
C PRO A 194 8.84 -36.07 16.52
N ASP A 195 7.63 -36.23 16.01
CA ASP A 195 7.16 -37.46 15.34
C ASP A 195 6.18 -37.10 14.21
N SER A 196 6.69 -36.97 12.98
CA SER A 196 5.94 -36.49 11.80
C SER A 196 5.25 -37.61 10.98
N THR A 197 5.29 -38.86 11.44
CA THR A 197 4.77 -40.00 10.69
C THR A 197 3.23 -40.12 10.63
N ASP A 198 2.48 -39.29 11.36
CA ASP A 198 1.01 -39.46 11.50
C ASP A 198 0.13 -38.29 11.04
N LEU A 199 0.70 -37.27 10.36
CA LEU A 199 -0.12 -36.15 9.85
C LEU A 199 -0.48 -36.37 8.38
N SER A 200 -1.72 -36.81 8.14
CA SER A 200 -2.27 -37.02 6.81
C SER A 200 -2.22 -35.73 5.96
N PHE A 201 -1.72 -35.88 4.74
CA PHE A 201 -1.29 -34.88 3.76
C PHE A 201 -2.38 -33.91 3.22
N THR A 202 -3.57 -33.83 3.82
CA THR A 202 -4.74 -33.19 3.20
C THR A 202 -5.55 -32.23 4.08
N ALA A 203 -5.06 -31.87 5.27
CA ALA A 203 -5.72 -30.82 6.05
C ALA A 203 -5.27 -29.43 5.57
N ASP A 204 -6.23 -28.52 5.41
CA ASP A 204 -6.04 -27.10 5.11
C ASP A 204 -5.15 -26.46 6.19
N LEU A 205 -3.85 -26.49 5.93
CA LEU A 205 -2.81 -26.28 6.93
C LEU A 205 -2.68 -24.80 7.32
N ASP A 206 -3.24 -23.90 6.51
CA ASP A 206 -3.26 -22.46 6.78
C ASP A 206 -4.12 -22.12 8.01
N GLN A 207 -5.08 -22.98 8.36
CA GLN A 207 -5.97 -22.78 9.51
C GLN A 207 -5.44 -23.38 10.84
N PHE A 208 -4.40 -24.23 10.79
CA PHE A 208 -3.94 -25.02 11.95
C PHE A 208 -2.74 -24.44 12.71
N PHE A 209 -2.12 -23.36 12.24
CA PHE A 209 -0.99 -22.75 12.93
C PHE A 209 -1.45 -21.68 13.93
N ASN A 210 -1.68 -22.11 15.17
CA ASN A 210 -1.85 -21.24 16.33
C ASN A 210 -0.50 -20.60 16.73
N GLU A 211 -0.56 -19.37 17.26
CA GLU A 211 0.54 -18.66 17.93
C GLU A 211 1.29 -19.53 18.97
N SER A 212 0.61 -20.55 19.52
CA SER A 212 1.16 -21.52 20.47
C SER A 212 2.37 -22.31 19.98
N LEU A 213 2.54 -22.54 18.66
CA LEU A 213 3.68 -23.28 18.12
C LEU A 213 4.96 -22.44 18.10
N ILE A 214 4.86 -21.12 17.93
CA ILE A 214 6.00 -20.20 17.96
C ILE A 214 6.67 -20.24 19.34
N TYR A 215 5.90 -20.33 20.42
CA TYR A 215 6.42 -20.45 21.79
C TYR A 215 7.20 -21.75 22.05
N SER A 216 6.98 -22.80 21.23
CA SER A 216 7.70 -24.07 21.33
C SER A 216 8.96 -24.13 20.45
N MET A 217 9.19 -23.13 19.61
CA MET A 217 10.35 -23.08 18.72
C MET A 217 11.62 -22.71 19.47
N ARG A 218 12.74 -23.32 19.05
CA ARG A 218 14.06 -22.89 19.50
C ARG A 218 14.41 -21.52 18.90
N PRO A 219 15.28 -20.72 19.54
CA PRO A 219 15.64 -19.38 19.05
C PRO A 219 16.16 -19.36 17.60
N ASP A 220 16.93 -20.38 17.18
CA ASP A 220 17.44 -20.50 15.80
C ASP A 220 16.33 -20.71 14.76
N GLN A 221 15.22 -21.35 15.16
CA GLN A 221 14.08 -21.60 14.28
C GLN A 221 13.16 -20.39 14.17
N VAL A 222 13.02 -19.62 15.26
CA VAL A 222 12.33 -18.32 15.24
C VAL A 222 13.04 -17.35 14.30
N GLU A 223 14.38 -17.28 14.35
CA GLU A 223 15.16 -16.44 13.45
C GLU A 223 14.99 -16.84 11.97
N LYS A 224 15.00 -18.14 11.66
CA LYS A 224 14.72 -18.64 10.31
C LYS A 224 13.31 -18.26 9.83
N LEU A 225 12.31 -18.37 10.70
CA LEU A 225 10.93 -18.02 10.37
C LEU A 225 10.78 -16.52 10.11
N GLN A 226 11.35 -15.66 10.97
CA GLN A 226 11.36 -14.21 10.77
C GLN A 226 12.03 -13.82 9.45
N LYS A 227 13.17 -14.45 9.14
CA LYS A 227 13.86 -14.23 7.86
C LYS A 227 13.01 -14.67 6.67
N LEU A 228 12.28 -15.77 6.78
CA LEU A 228 11.38 -16.24 5.74
C LEU A 228 10.21 -15.26 5.53
N GLU A 229 9.61 -14.75 6.60
CA GLU A 229 8.55 -13.74 6.55
C GLU A 229 9.03 -12.44 5.89
N GLN A 230 10.25 -12.00 6.22
CA GLN A 230 10.87 -10.86 5.57
C GLN A 230 11.05 -11.10 4.05
N LEU A 231 11.66 -12.22 3.67
CA LEU A 231 11.88 -12.56 2.25
C LEU A 231 10.57 -12.69 1.46
N TYR A 232 9.52 -13.19 2.11
CA TYR A 232 8.20 -13.27 1.51
C TYR A 232 7.63 -11.88 1.24
N GLY A 233 7.71 -10.96 2.20
CA GLY A 233 7.34 -9.56 2.02
C GLY A 233 8.09 -8.90 0.86
N GLU A 234 9.42 -8.99 0.88
CA GLU A 234 10.29 -8.44 -0.18
C GLU A 234 9.94 -9.02 -1.57
N SER A 235 9.73 -10.32 -1.67
CA SER A 235 9.36 -10.99 -2.92
C SER A 235 8.01 -10.50 -3.47
N LEU A 236 7.04 -10.27 -2.58
CA LEU A 236 5.74 -9.71 -2.95
C LEU A 236 5.87 -8.26 -3.44
N ASP A 237 6.75 -7.48 -2.84
CA ASP A 237 6.96 -6.07 -3.17
C ASP A 237 7.76 -5.92 -4.49
N GLU A 238 8.76 -6.77 -4.73
CA GLU A 238 9.61 -6.75 -5.94
C GLU A 238 8.87 -7.17 -7.23
N LYS A 239 8.11 -8.28 -7.21
CA LYS A 239 7.38 -8.76 -8.42
C LYS A 239 6.30 -7.78 -8.90
N ARG A 240 5.81 -6.89 -8.04
CA ARG A 240 4.78 -5.90 -8.40
C ARG A 240 5.35 -4.71 -9.16
N GLY A 241 6.55 -4.25 -8.79
CA GLY A 241 7.24 -3.20 -9.54
C GLY A 241 7.33 -3.54 -11.03
N PHE A 242 7.53 -4.82 -11.35
CA PHE A 242 7.56 -5.31 -12.74
C PHE A 242 6.17 -5.32 -13.43
N MET A 243 5.10 -5.77 -12.75
CA MET A 243 3.75 -5.74 -13.32
C MET A 243 3.21 -4.31 -13.53
N LEU A 244 3.46 -3.42 -12.57
CA LEU A 244 2.96 -2.04 -12.62
C LEU A 244 3.76 -1.14 -13.57
N SER A 245 5.07 -1.34 -13.68
CA SER A 245 5.89 -0.65 -14.71
C SER A 245 5.50 -1.06 -16.13
N THR A 246 5.06 -2.31 -16.33
CA THR A 246 4.53 -2.78 -17.62
C THR A 246 3.19 -2.11 -17.96
N LEU A 247 2.32 -1.86 -16.96
CA LEU A 247 1.05 -1.16 -17.15
C LEU A 247 1.21 0.36 -17.41
N ARG A 248 2.32 0.97 -16.97
CA ARG A 248 2.62 2.40 -17.21
C ARG A 248 3.06 2.70 -18.66
N ILE A 249 3.46 1.67 -19.41
CA ILE A 249 3.95 1.75 -20.81
C ILE A 249 2.85 1.34 -21.82
N ALA A 250 1.74 0.80 -21.33
CA ALA A 250 0.59 0.31 -22.09
C ALA A 250 -0.50 1.39 -22.26
#